data_AF-A0A974WK07-F1
#
_entry.id   AF-A0A974WK07-F1
#
_cell.length_a   1.000
_cell.length_b   1.000
_cell.length_c   1.000
_cell.angle_alpha   90.00
_cell.angle_beta   90.00
_cell.angle_gamma   90.00
#
_symmetry.space_group_name_H-M   'P 1'
#
loop_
_entity.id
_entity.type
_entity.pdbx_description
1 polymer ?
#
loop_
_entity_poly.entity_id
_entity_poly.type
_entity_poly.pdbx_seq_one_letter_code
_entity_poly.pdbx_strand_id
1 'polypeptide(L)'
;MVKIDRDPILCEQRIQKRREFLLQQYNENKEELLNPAIIHVDDHVKGECQELHCLAKSEELSPQELKRMKIYKYLQLGTSILVILSCILAAVLIGRLGGK
;
A
#
# COMPACT_ATOMS: atom_id res chain seq x y z
N MET A 1 7.66 -6.95 -43.56
CA MET A 1 6.32 -7.55 -43.32
C MET A 1 6.53 -9.06 -43.21
N VAL A 2 6.49 -9.62 -42.00
CA VAL A 2 6.72 -11.06 -41.78
C VAL A 2 5.60 -11.81 -42.49
N LYS A 3 5.93 -12.58 -43.52
CA LYS A 3 5.00 -13.51 -44.18
C LYS A 3 4.71 -14.61 -43.16
N ILE A 4 3.62 -14.46 -42.41
CA ILE A 4 3.09 -15.54 -41.59
C ILE A 4 2.54 -16.55 -42.58
N ASP A 5 3.25 -17.67 -42.72
CA ASP A 5 2.74 -18.82 -43.43
C ASP A 5 1.46 -19.26 -42.71
N ARG A 6 0.31 -18.99 -43.33
CA ARG A 6 -1.02 -19.25 -42.75
C ARG A 6 -1.39 -20.68 -43.09
N ASP A 7 -0.67 -21.61 -42.49
CA ASP A 7 -1.00 -23.02 -42.61
C ASP A 7 -2.36 -23.24 -41.94
N PRO A 8 -3.43 -23.62 -42.68
CA PRO A 8 -4.79 -23.66 -42.17
C PRO A 8 -4.93 -24.64 -41.00
N ILE A 9 -4.16 -25.73 -41.03
CA ILE A 9 -4.11 -26.78 -40.00
C ILE A 9 -3.54 -26.22 -38.70
N LEU A 10 -2.44 -25.45 -38.76
CA LEU A 10 -1.84 -24.83 -37.57
C LEU A 10 -2.73 -23.73 -36.98
N CYS A 11 -3.47 -23.01 -37.84
CA CYS A 11 -4.44 -22.02 -37.39
C CYS A 11 -5.60 -22.67 -36.65
N GLU A 12 -6.14 -23.77 -37.18
CA GLU A 12 -7.21 -24.54 -36.56
C GLU A 12 -6.79 -25.09 -35.19
N GLN A 13 -5.59 -25.67 -35.08
CA GLN A 13 -5.05 -26.14 -33.80
C GLN A 13 -4.91 -25.01 -32.77
N ARG A 14 -4.47 -23.81 -33.18
CA ARG A 14 -4.38 -22.65 -32.28
C ARG A 14 -5.75 -22.17 -31.82
N ILE A 15 -6.73 -22.16 -32.71
CA ILE A 15 -8.12 -21.80 -32.37
C ILE A 15 -8.68 -22.82 -31.38
N GLN A 16 -8.44 -24.11 -31.60
CA GLN A 16 -8.92 -25.18 -30.73
C GLN A 16 -8.31 -25.09 -29.33
N LYS A 17 -6.99 -24.89 -29.23
CA LYS A 17 -6.32 -24.66 -27.93
C LYS A 17 -6.87 -23.45 -27.18
N ARG A 18 -7.21 -22.37 -27.89
CA ARG A 18 -7.83 -21.19 -27.28
C ARG A 18 -9.23 -21.49 -26.75
N ARG A 19 -10.02 -22.28 -27.48
CA ARG A 19 -11.36 -22.69 -27.03
C ARG A 19 -11.28 -23.54 -25.76
N GLU A 20 -10.36 -24.50 -25.73
CA GLU A 20 -10.13 -25.36 -24.56
C GLU A 20 -9.70 -24.53 -23.34
N PHE A 21 -8.78 -23.59 -23.52
CA PHE A 21 -8.35 -22.70 -22.45
C PHE A 21 -9.49 -21.81 -21.91
N LEU A 22 -10.32 -21.26 -22.80
CA LEU A 22 -11.48 -20.46 -22.39
C LEU A 22 -12.51 -21.28 -21.61
N LEU A 23 -12.74 -22.54 -22.02
CA LEU A 23 -13.63 -23.45 -21.29
C LEU A 23 -13.08 -23.78 -19.90
N GLN A 24 -11.78 -24.02 -19.79
CA GLN A 24 -11.11 -24.26 -18.51
C GLN A 24 -11.31 -23.08 -17.56
N GLN A 25 -10.97 -21.86 -18.02
CA GLN A 25 -11.12 -20.64 -17.23
C GLN A 25 -12.57 -20.35 -16.84
N TYR A 26 -13.53 -20.65 -17.72
CA TYR A 26 -14.95 -20.53 -17.39
C TYR A 26 -15.35 -21.46 -16.24
N ASN A 27 -14.88 -22.71 -16.27
CA ASN A 27 -15.18 -23.70 -15.22
C ASN A 27 -14.52 -23.33 -13.89
N GLU A 28 -13.24 -22.90 -13.91
CA GLU A 28 -12.52 -22.41 -12.73
C GLU A 28 -13.25 -21.23 -12.08
N ASN A 29 -13.62 -20.21 -12.87
CA ASN A 29 -14.39 -19.07 -12.35
C ASN A 29 -15.76 -19.49 -11.79
N LYS A 30 -16.43 -20.47 -12.42
CA LYS A 30 -17.71 -20.97 -11.92
C LYS A 30 -17.55 -21.66 -10.56
N GLU A 31 -16.47 -22.42 -10.37
CA GLU A 31 -16.16 -23.07 -9.08
C GLU A 31 -15.78 -22.04 -8.00
N GLU A 32 -15.01 -21.01 -8.36
CA GLU A 32 -14.67 -19.91 -7.45
C GLU A 32 -15.91 -19.11 -7.01
N LEU A 33 -16.85 -18.86 -7.93
CA LEU A 33 -18.11 -18.17 -7.61
C LEU A 33 -19.05 -19.00 -6.72
N LEU A 34 -18.96 -20.33 -6.76
CA LEU A 34 -19.75 -21.22 -5.89
C LEU A 34 -19.21 -21.25 -4.46
N ASN A 35 -17.91 -20.99 -4.28
CA ASN A 35 -17.27 -20.82 -2.99
C ASN A 35 -16.84 -19.37 -2.82
N PRO A 36 -17.79 -18.41 -2.74
CA PRO A 36 -17.42 -17.04 -2.48
C PRO A 36 -16.59 -17.05 -1.20
N ALA A 37 -15.34 -16.59 -1.29
CA ALA A 37 -14.55 -16.31 -0.10
C ALA A 37 -15.48 -15.56 0.84
N ILE A 38 -15.61 -16.03 2.09
CA ILE A 38 -16.39 -15.35 3.10
C ILE A 38 -15.72 -13.99 3.23
N ILE A 39 -16.20 -13.01 2.47
CA ILE A 39 -15.92 -11.61 2.69
C ILE A 39 -16.67 -11.40 3.99
N HIS A 40 -15.95 -11.53 5.10
CA HIS A 40 -16.32 -10.85 6.31
C HIS A 40 -16.50 -9.41 5.85
N VAL A 41 -17.76 -9.00 5.73
CA VAL A 41 -18.09 -7.58 5.71
C VAL A 41 -17.52 -7.15 7.03
N ASP A 42 -16.31 -6.58 7.00
CA ASP A 42 -15.64 -6.10 8.20
C ASP A 42 -16.70 -5.25 8.88
N ASP A 43 -17.24 -5.76 10.00
CA ASP A 43 -18.24 -5.08 10.78
C ASP A 43 -17.67 -3.68 10.96
N HIS A 44 -18.36 -2.68 10.38
CA HIS A 44 -17.96 -1.29 10.39
C HIS A 44 -17.20 -1.03 11.67
N VAL A 45 -15.88 -0.80 11.57
CA VAL A 45 -14.99 -0.74 12.73
C VAL A 45 -15.66 0.20 13.73
N LYS A 46 -16.31 -0.37 14.76
CA LYS A 46 -16.91 0.38 15.88
C LYS A 46 -15.79 0.78 16.83
N GLY A 47 -14.72 1.30 16.27
CA GLY A 47 -13.64 1.96 16.97
C GLY A 47 -13.77 3.43 16.61
N GLU A 48 -13.90 4.27 17.62
CA GLU A 48 -13.70 5.70 17.47
C GLU A 48 -12.41 5.91 16.68
N CYS A 49 -12.52 6.53 15.51
CA CYS A 49 -11.38 6.72 14.62
C CYS A 49 -10.36 7.62 15.34
N GLN A 50 -9.29 7.00 15.88
CA GLN A 50 -8.21 7.68 16.60
C GLN A 50 -7.24 8.42 15.67
N GLU A 51 -7.47 8.38 14.35
CA GLU A 51 -6.66 9.11 13.39
C GLU A 51 -7.02 10.60 13.35
N LEU A 52 -5.99 11.45 13.33
CA LEU A 52 -6.08 12.91 13.40
C LEU A 52 -7.02 13.53 12.35
N HIS A 53 -7.16 12.87 11.20
CA HIS A 53 -8.01 13.32 10.10
C HIS A 53 -9.51 13.02 10.31
N CYS A 54 -9.84 12.02 11.14
CA CYS A 54 -11.21 11.71 11.52
C CYS A 54 -11.71 12.64 12.64
N LEU A 55 -10.91 12.84 13.70
CA LEU A 55 -11.26 13.69 14.85
C LEU A 55 -11.47 15.16 14.46
N ALA A 56 -10.80 15.65 13.42
CA ALA A 56 -10.97 17.01 12.93
C ALA A 56 -12.31 17.25 12.22
N LYS A 57 -13.02 16.17 11.83
CA LYS A 57 -14.29 16.23 11.10
C LYS A 57 -15.51 16.05 12.01
N SER A 58 -15.32 15.45 13.18
CA SER A 58 -16.29 15.39 14.28
C SER A 58 -16.17 16.65 15.15
N GLU A 59 -17.25 17.40 15.26
CA GLU A 59 -17.40 18.77 15.80
C GLU A 59 -16.98 19.06 17.28
N GLU A 60 -15.98 18.40 17.87
CA GLU A 60 -15.69 18.58 19.32
C GLU A 60 -14.27 19.03 19.69
N LEU A 61 -13.42 19.42 18.74
CA LEU A 61 -12.08 19.95 19.07
C LEU A 61 -12.12 21.48 19.25
N SER A 62 -11.86 21.93 20.49
CA SER A 62 -11.73 23.35 20.79
C SER A 62 -10.59 23.98 19.97
N PRO A 63 -10.72 25.24 19.51
CA PRO A 63 -9.71 25.87 18.64
C PRO A 63 -8.32 26.01 19.33
N GLN A 64 -8.26 25.85 20.65
CA GLN A 64 -7.03 25.89 21.43
C GLN A 64 -6.26 24.57 21.34
N GLU A 65 -6.95 23.42 21.32
CA GLU A 65 -6.32 22.10 21.24
C GLU A 65 -5.71 21.85 19.86
N LEU A 66 -6.39 22.27 18.80
CA LEU A 66 -5.86 22.22 17.43
C LEU A 66 -4.54 23.01 17.28
N LYS A 67 -4.42 24.15 17.96
CA LYS A 67 -3.18 24.95 17.95
C LYS A 67 -2.06 24.25 18.70
N ARG A 68 -2.35 23.71 19.89
CA ARG A 68 -1.37 22.95 20.69
C ARG A 68 -0.87 21.73 19.93
N MET A 69 -1.75 20.97 19.31
CA MET A 69 -1.39 19.79 18.52
C MET A 69 -0.48 20.13 17.33
N LYS A 70 -0.76 21.23 16.62
CA LYS A 70 0.13 21.71 15.54
C LYS A 70 1.52 22.06 16.07
N ILE A 71 1.61 22.75 17.21
CA ILE A 71 2.88 23.09 17.84
C ILE A 71 3.66 21.82 18.19
N TYR A 72 3.03 20.84 18.85
CA TYR A 72 3.68 19.56 19.19
C TYR A 72 4.21 18.83 17.95
N LYS A 73 3.45 18.81 16.86
CA LYS A 73 3.88 18.18 15.60
C LYS A 73 5.16 18.82 15.04
N TYR A 74 5.24 20.15 15.04
CA TYR A 74 6.45 20.87 14.61
C TYR A 74 7.61 20.72 15.59
N LEU A 75 7.33 20.65 16.89
CA LEU A 75 8.33 20.44 17.93
C LEU A 75 8.95 19.04 17.80
N GLN A 76 8.14 18.01 17.52
CA GLN A 76 8.59 16.64 17.26
C GLN A 76 9.43 16.53 15.99
N LEU A 77 9.04 17.24 14.93
CA LEU A 77 9.85 17.31 13.70
C LEU A 77 11.19 18.01 13.96
N GLY A 78 11.18 19.08 14.75
CA GLY A 78 12.40 19.79 15.14
C GLY A 78 13.35 18.91 15.95
N THR A 79 12.84 18.18 16.95
CA THR A 79 13.67 17.31 17.79
C THR A 79 14.26 16.14 17.02
N SER A 80 13.52 15.53 16.09
CA SER A 80 14.06 14.42 15.27
C SER A 80 15.24 14.86 14.40
N ILE A 81 15.15 16.04 13.78
CA ILE A 81 16.26 16.63 13.01
C ILE A 81 17.47 16.89 13.92
N LEU A 82 17.23 17.43 15.12
CA LEU A 82 18.28 17.73 16.09
C LEU A 82 19.04 16.47 16.55
N VAL A 83 18.31 15.36 16.75
CA VAL A 83 18.90 14.06 17.08
C VAL A 83 19.74 13.51 15.92
N ILE A 84 19.28 13.65 14.67
CA ILE A 84 20.06 13.23 13.51
C ILE A 84 21.37 14.01 13.44
N LEU A 85 21.32 15.33 13.62
CA LEU A 85 22.51 16.19 13.62
C LEU A 85 23.49 15.84 14.75
N SER A 86 22.99 15.56 15.95
CA SER A 86 23.86 15.18 17.08
C SER A 86 24.55 13.83 16.84
N CYS A 87 23.86 12.86 16.24
CA CYS A 87 24.44 11.58 15.83
C CYS A 87 25.55 11.77 14.77
N ILE A 88 25.33 12.62 13.77
CA ILE A 88 26.34 12.92 12.75
C ILE A 88 27.57 13.58 13.38
N LEU A 89 27.37 14.56 14.27
CA LEU A 89 28.46 15.22 14.98
C LEU A 89 29.25 14.24 15.84
N ALA A 90 28.57 13.35 16.57
CA ALA A 90 29.22 12.31 17.37
C ALA A 90 30.05 11.36 16.50
N ALA A 91 29.50 10.91 15.36
CA ALA A 91 30.22 10.07 14.41
C ALA A 91 31.49 10.75 13.86
N VAL A 92 31.42 12.04 13.53
CA VAL A 92 32.57 12.82 13.06
C VAL A 92 33.62 12.99 14.16
N LEU A 93 33.20 13.25 15.41
CA LEU A 93 34.12 13.37 16.54
C LEU A 93 34.83 12.05 16.83
N ILE A 94 34.10 10.93 16.84
CA ILE A 94 34.70 9.59 17.00
C ILE A 94 35.65 9.29 15.84
N GLY A 95 35.26 9.59 14.59
CA GLY A 95 36.13 9.40 13.43
C GLY A 95 37.40 10.25 13.45
N ARG A 96 37.35 11.46 14.05
CA ARG A 96 38.53 12.32 14.23
C ARG A 96 39.38 11.94 15.44
N LEU A 97 38.79 11.40 16.51
CA LEU A 97 39.50 10.98 17.71
C LEU A 97 40.13 9.58 17.57
N GLY A 98 39.48 8.66 16.84
CA GLY A 98 39.97 7.32 16.54
C GLY A 98 40.82 7.22 15.26
N GLY A 99 40.95 8.32 14.50
CA GLY A 99 41.79 8.42 13.30
C GLY A 99 43.23 8.87 13.57
N LYS A 100 43.76 8.63 14.77
CA LYS A 100 45.19 8.69 15.09
C LYS A 100 45.74 7.28 15.21
#